data_AF-A0A4R0G2U7-F1
#
_entry.id   AF-A0A4R0G2U7-F1
#
_cell.length_a   1.000
_cell.length_b   1.000
_cell.length_c   1.000
_cell.angle_alpha   90.00
_cell.angle_beta   90.00
_cell.angle_gamma   90.00
#
_symmetry.space_group_name_H-M   'P 1'
#
loop_
_entity.id
_entity.type
_entity.pdbx_description
1 polymer ?
#
loop_
_entity_poly.entity_id
_entity_poly.type
_entity_poly.pdbx_seq_one_letter_code
_entity_poly.pdbx_strand_id
1 'polypeptide(L)' 'MSAPGALPGPRPGPPPRRWSGEETEDAGHPAVQAAVQAMANAAVLAPADQIAQYEAAYQTLRETLATIDQA' A
#
# COMPACT_ATOMS: atom_id res chain seq x y z
N MET A 1 -19.59 -9.10 45.97
CA MET A 1 -18.22 -8.68 45.58
C MET A 1 -18.01 -9.12 44.15
N SER A 2 -17.66 -8.18 43.28
CA SER A 2 -17.55 -8.33 41.83
C SER A 2 -16.31 -9.10 41.38
N ALA A 3 -16.37 -9.69 40.17
CA ALA A 3 -15.26 -9.66 39.22
C ALA A 3 -15.85 -9.59 37.79
N PRO A 4 -15.61 -8.51 37.03
CA PRO A 4 -15.99 -8.43 35.62
C PRO A 4 -14.97 -9.20 34.75
N GLY A 5 -15.47 -9.93 33.76
CA GLY A 5 -14.65 -10.67 32.80
C GLY A 5 -13.72 -9.73 32.02
N ALA A 6 -12.45 -10.09 31.92
CA ALA A 6 -11.45 -9.38 31.16
C ALA A 6 -11.82 -9.34 29.67
N LEU A 7 -11.80 -8.14 29.07
CA LEU A 7 -12.01 -7.97 27.63
C LEU A 7 -10.85 -8.64 26.86
N PRO A 8 -11.14 -9.39 25.78
CA PRO A 8 -10.10 -9.92 24.91
C PRO A 8 -9.34 -8.76 24.27
N GLY A 9 -8.02 -8.70 24.49
CA GLY A 9 -7.15 -7.72 23.87
C GLY A 9 -7.16 -7.79 22.34
N PRO A 10 -6.69 -6.75 21.65
CA PRO A 10 -6.68 -6.71 20.18
C PRO A 10 -5.85 -7.89 19.66
N ARG A 11 -6.50 -8.77 18.90
CA ARG A 11 -5.81 -9.85 18.20
C ARG A 11 -4.84 -9.20 17.19
N PRO A 12 -3.57 -9.62 17.13
CA PRO A 12 -2.68 -9.20 16.06
C PRO A 12 -3.38 -9.51 14.73
N GLY A 13 -3.52 -8.50 13.88
CA GLY A 13 -4.04 -8.70 12.53
C GLY A 13 -3.16 -9.69 11.77
N PRO A 14 -3.70 -10.37 10.74
CA PRO A 14 -2.87 -11.20 9.88
C PRO A 14 -1.71 -10.34 9.35
N PRO A 15 -0.48 -10.90 9.29
CA PRO A 15 0.65 -10.17 8.74
C PRO A 15 0.31 -9.70 7.32
N PRO A 16 0.77 -8.50 6.91
CA PRO A 16 0.55 -8.03 5.56
C PRO A 16 1.06 -9.10 4.59
N ARG A 17 0.19 -9.52 3.68
CA ARG A 17 0.52 -10.50 2.67
C ARG A 17 1.69 -9.92 1.87
N ARG A 18 2.89 -10.49 2.03
CA ARG A 18 4.02 -10.12 1.17
C ARG A 18 3.59 -10.44 -0.24
N TRP A 19 3.56 -9.42 -1.10
CA TRP A 19 3.37 -9.58 -2.51
C TRP A 19 4.56 -10.39 -3.05
N SER A 20 4.39 -11.70 -3.24
CA SER A 20 5.39 -12.52 -3.93
C SER A 20 5.29 -12.14 -5.40
N GLY A 21 6.19 -11.26 -5.87
CA GLY A 21 6.22 -10.75 -7.24
C GLY A 21 6.61 -11.78 -8.30
N GLU A 22 6.19 -13.04 -8.15
CA GLU A 22 6.60 -14.18 -8.96
C GLU A 22 5.51 -14.64 -9.95
N GLU A 23 4.60 -13.74 -10.32
CA GLU A 23 3.65 -13.96 -11.40
C GLU A 23 3.64 -12.70 -12.30
N THR A 24 4.69 -12.53 -13.10
CA THR A 24 4.73 -11.50 -14.16
C THR A 24 5.70 -11.98 -15.26
N GLU A 25 5.23 -12.89 -16.10
CA GLU A 25 5.83 -13.12 -17.42
C GLU A 25 5.48 -11.98 -18.40
N ASP A 26 4.56 -11.09 -18.03
CA ASP A 26 4.46 -9.74 -18.56
C ASP A 26 5.16 -8.80 -17.57
N ALA A 27 6.36 -8.32 -17.91
CA ALA A 27 7.07 -7.36 -17.07
C ALA A 27 6.25 -6.07 -17.00
N GLY A 28 5.35 -5.97 -16.03
CA GLY A 28 4.33 -4.93 -15.95
C GLY A 28 4.92 -3.53 -16.14
N HIS A 29 4.10 -2.62 -16.69
CA HIS A 29 4.56 -1.32 -17.17
C HIS A 29 5.51 -0.61 -16.17
N PRO A 30 6.72 -0.21 -16.59
CA PRO A 30 7.78 0.23 -15.68
C PRO A 30 7.37 1.44 -14.81
N ALA A 31 6.54 2.33 -15.36
CA ALA A 31 6.00 3.46 -14.61
C ALA A 31 4.98 3.04 -13.52
N VAL A 32 4.21 1.96 -13.75
CA VAL A 32 3.30 1.40 -12.74
C VAL A 32 4.09 0.76 -11.60
N GLN A 33 5.16 0.03 -11.93
CA GLN A 33 6.06 -0.54 -10.92
C GLN A 33 6.72 0.54 -10.05
N ALA A 34 7.17 1.64 -10.67
CA ALA A 34 7.73 2.77 -9.94
C ALA A 34 6.71 3.42 -8.98
N ALA A 35 5.46 3.58 -9.41
CA ALA A 35 4.39 4.12 -8.57
C ALA A 35 4.05 3.20 -7.39
N VAL A 36 4.02 1.87 -7.60
CA VAL A 36 3.81 0.88 -6.53
C VAL A 36 4.95 0.93 -5.51
N GLN A 37 6.20 1.01 -5.97
CA GLN A 37 7.34 1.16 -5.08
C GLN A 37 7.29 2.48 -4.28
N ALA A 38 6.82 3.57 -4.88
CA ALA A 38 6.62 4.83 -4.18
C ALA A 38 5.57 4.71 -3.05
N MET A 39 4.45 4.03 -3.30
CA MET A 39 3.45 3.75 -2.26
C MET A 39 4.01 2.90 -1.12
N ALA A 40 4.85 1.89 -1.43
CA ALA A 40 5.52 1.08 -0.42
C ALA A 40 6.51 1.90 0.44
N ASN A 41 7.24 2.83 -0.18
CA ASN A 41 8.14 3.74 0.53
C ASN A 41 7.36 4.75 1.39
N ALA A 42 6.21 5.22 0.94
CA ALA A 42 5.36 6.12 1.73
C ALA A 42 4.85 5.46 3.02
N ALA A 43 4.57 4.15 2.98
CA ALA A 43 4.06 3.40 4.12
C ALA A 43 5.03 3.29 5.31
N VAL A 44 6.33 3.52 5.10
CA VAL A 44 7.34 3.51 6.18
C VAL A 44 7.64 4.90 6.76
N LEU A 45 7.02 5.95 6.21
CA LEU A 45 7.19 7.32 6.69
C LEU A 45 6.49 7.54 8.03
N ALA A 46 6.83 8.66 8.69
CA ALA A 46 6.14 9.08 9.90
C ALA A 46 4.64 9.25 9.62
N PRO A 47 3.73 8.91 10.56
CA PRO A 47 2.28 8.97 10.32
C PRO A 47 1.77 10.33 9.82
N ALA A 48 2.44 11.41 10.19
CA ALA A 48 2.12 12.76 9.73
C ALA A 48 2.34 12.95 8.22
N ASP A 49 3.29 12.22 7.62
CA ASP A 49 3.69 12.34 6.22
C ASP A 49 3.04 11.27 5.33
N GLN A 50 2.53 10.18 5.92
CA GLN A 50 1.99 9.04 5.18
C GLN A 50 0.85 9.43 4.23
N ILE A 51 -0.11 10.26 4.67
CA ILE A 51 -1.28 10.64 3.85
C ILE A 51 -0.85 11.46 2.65
N ALA A 52 -0.08 12.52 2.85
CA ALA A 52 0.37 13.39 1.77
C ALA A 52 1.17 12.63 0.69
N GLN A 53 1.98 11.66 1.13
CA GLN A 53 2.82 10.87 0.23
C GLN A 53 2.01 9.78 -0.49
N TYR A 54 1.02 9.19 0.18
CA TYR A 54 0.09 8.26 -0.47
C TYR A 54 -0.74 8.97 -1.55
N GLU A 55 -1.21 10.19 -1.29
CA GLU A 55 -1.96 11.00 -2.25
C GLU A 55 -1.11 11.38 -3.48
N ALA A 56 0.15 11.80 -3.26
CA ALA A 56 1.08 12.11 -4.35
C ALA A 56 1.38 10.89 -5.24
N ALA A 57 1.61 9.72 -4.61
CA ALA A 57 1.84 8.47 -5.34
C ALA A 57 0.59 8.02 -6.11
N TYR A 58 -0.60 8.17 -5.51
CA TYR A 58 -1.87 7.85 -6.16
C TYR A 58 -2.15 8.74 -7.37
N GLN A 59 -1.91 10.05 -7.26
CA GLN A 59 -2.07 10.97 -8.39
C GLN A 59 -1.19 10.55 -9.57
N THR A 60 0.09 10.26 -9.29
CA THR A 60 1.08 9.83 -10.31
C THR A 60 0.66 8.53 -10.99
N LEU A 61 0.16 7.57 -10.20
CA LEU A 61 -0.35 6.30 -10.74
C LEU A 61 -1.55 6.55 -11.66
N ARG A 62 -2.50 7.39 -11.25
CA ARG A 62 -3.69 7.72 -12.06
C ARG A 62 -3.30 8.36 -13.39
N GLU A 63 -2.37 9.31 -13.37
CA GLU A 63 -1.88 9.98 -14.57
C GLU A 63 -1.19 8.99 -15.52
N THR A 64 -0.34 8.11 -14.97
CA THR A 64 0.34 7.06 -15.74
C THR A 64 -0.66 6.13 -16.43
N LEU A 65 -1.67 5.66 -15.68
CA LEU A 65 -2.70 4.76 -16.23
C LEU A 65 -3.54 5.45 -17.31
N ALA A 66 -3.88 6.73 -17.12
CA ALA A 66 -4.60 7.50 -18.13
C ALA A 66 -3.78 7.66 -19.42
N THR A 67 -2.46 7.88 -19.32
CA THR A 67 -1.58 7.96 -20.50
C THR A 67 -1.48 6.63 -21.24
N ILE A 68 -1.43 5.51 -20.52
CA ILE A 68 -1.40 4.17 -21.13
C ILE A 68 -2.73 3.85 -21.84
N ASP A 69 -3.86 4.17 -21.22
CA ASP A 69 -5.20 3.94 -21.78
C ASP A 69 -5.46 4.76 -23.05
N GLN A 70 -4.79 5.90 -23.20
CA GLN A 70 -4.88 6.80 -24.35
C GLN A 70 -3.93 6.45 -25.51
N ALA A 71 -2.99 5.54 -25.31
CA ALA A 71 -1.95 5.17 -26.29
C ALA A 71 -2.40 4.03 -27.22
#